data_AF-A0A7W8UCJ8-F1
#
_entry.id   AF-A0A7W8UCJ8-F1
#
_cell.length_a   1.000
_cell.length_b   1.000
_cell.length_c   1.000
_cell.angle_alpha   90.00
_cell.angle_beta   90.00
_cell.angle_gamma   90.00
#
_symmetry.space_group_name_H-M   'P 1'
#
loop_
_entity.id
_entity.type
_entity.pdbx_description
1 polymer ?
#
loop_
_entity_poly.entity_id
_entity_poly.type
_entity_poly.pdbx_seq_one_letter_code
_entity_poly.pdbx_strand_id
1 'polypeptide(L)'
;MNTVIERLRASRMKVEEEQRPEWVKDGREWAMETAEYDELERVAELAGQLDREPRLYPDAETLLKALYEAIYQDPDGYSMPELAELLTGDATRWPSRDQLCWVIEGAQQVWNEVSDKI
;
A
#
# COMPACT_ATOMS: atom_id res chain seq x y z
N MET A 1 33.22 -16.78 -2.44
CA MET A 1 32.94 -15.62 -1.58
C MET A 1 31.73 -14.89 -2.16
N ASN A 2 30.51 -15.32 -1.77
CA ASN A 2 29.24 -14.58 -1.90
C ASN A 2 28.05 -15.24 -1.16
N THR A 3 28.30 -16.28 -0.37
CA THR A 3 27.28 -17.04 0.38
C THR A 3 26.45 -16.18 1.34
N VAL A 4 27.02 -15.10 1.90
CA VAL A 4 26.30 -14.19 2.81
C VAL A 4 25.28 -13.34 2.04
N ILE A 5 25.63 -12.82 0.86
CA ILE A 5 24.72 -12.02 0.04
C ILE A 5 23.57 -12.89 -0.47
N GLU A 6 23.86 -14.10 -0.92
CA GLU A 6 22.85 -15.07 -1.37
C GLU A 6 21.92 -15.47 -0.23
N ARG A 7 22.46 -15.75 0.97
CA ARG A 7 21.66 -16.03 2.18
C ARG A 7 20.75 -14.86 2.53
N LEU A 8 21.24 -13.63 2.49
CA LEU A 8 20.45 -12.44 2.83
C LEU A 8 19.36 -12.16 1.78
N ARG A 9 19.62 -12.38 0.48
CA ARG A 9 18.59 -12.30 -0.57
C ARG A 9 17.49 -13.33 -0.38
N ALA A 10 17.86 -14.59 -0.13
CA ALA A 10 16.89 -15.66 0.14
C ALA A 10 16.07 -15.38 1.40
N SER A 11 16.72 -14.87 2.46
CA SER A 11 16.03 -14.46 3.68
C SER A 11 15.04 -13.32 3.42
N ARG A 12 15.40 -12.34 2.58
CA ARG A 12 14.50 -11.24 2.23
C ARG A 12 13.30 -11.71 1.42
N MET A 13 13.53 -12.53 0.39
CA MET A 13 12.44 -13.13 -0.40
C MET A 13 11.48 -13.93 0.47
N LYS A 14 12.00 -14.71 1.42
CA LYS A 14 11.16 -15.47 2.36
C LYS A 14 10.28 -14.56 3.22
N VAL A 15 10.84 -13.45 3.72
CA VAL A 15 10.05 -12.46 4.48
C VAL A 15 8.98 -11.80 3.60
N GLU A 16 9.30 -11.47 2.35
CA GLU A 16 8.34 -10.92 1.38
C GLU A 16 7.20 -11.91 1.10
N GLU A 17 7.51 -13.19 0.87
CA GLU A 17 6.52 -14.25 0.64
C GLU A 17 5.62 -14.50 1.86
N GLU A 18 6.17 -14.40 3.07
CA GLU A 18 5.42 -14.59 4.32
C GLU A 18 4.51 -13.39 4.64
N GLN A 19 4.97 -12.16 4.38
CA GLN A 19 4.24 -10.95 4.77
C GLN A 19 3.28 -10.44 3.70
N ARG A 20 3.63 -10.53 2.41
CA ARG A 20 2.82 -9.95 1.33
C ARG A 20 1.34 -10.33 1.39
N PRO A 21 0.95 -11.60 1.62
CA PRO A 21 -0.46 -11.98 1.67
C PRO A 21 -1.27 -11.24 2.75
N GLU A 22 -0.64 -10.91 3.89
CA GLU A 22 -1.27 -10.17 4.99
C GLU A 22 -1.53 -8.72 4.57
N TRP A 23 -0.51 -8.02 4.05
CA TRP A 23 -0.67 -6.62 3.62
C TRP A 23 -1.62 -6.47 2.43
N VAL A 24 -1.64 -7.43 1.50
CA VAL A 24 -2.63 -7.46 0.42
C VAL A 24 -4.04 -7.65 0.99
N LYS A 25 -4.20 -8.54 1.98
CA LYS A 25 -5.48 -8.73 2.66
C LYS A 25 -5.93 -7.45 3.37
N ASP A 26 -5.04 -6.75 4.06
CA ASP A 26 -5.38 -5.51 4.77
C ASP A 26 -5.85 -4.42 3.81
N GLY A 27 -5.19 -4.29 2.65
CA GLY A 27 -5.63 -3.37 1.58
C GLY A 27 -7.01 -3.72 1.02
N ARG A 28 -7.32 -5.02 0.87
CA ARG A 28 -8.67 -5.47 0.48
C ARG A 28 -9.70 -5.18 1.56
N GLU A 29 -9.37 -5.44 2.83
CA GLU A 29 -10.27 -5.26 3.97
C GLU A 29 -10.63 -3.78 4.15
N TRP A 30 -9.64 -2.88 4.07
CA TRP A 30 -9.88 -1.44 4.00
C TRP A 30 -10.83 -1.06 2.86
N ALA A 31 -10.58 -1.55 1.64
CA ALA A 31 -11.39 -1.24 0.46
C ALA A 31 -12.84 -1.77 0.56
N MET A 32 -13.07 -2.86 1.29
CA MET A 32 -14.40 -3.45 1.44
C MET A 32 -15.20 -2.88 2.60
N GLU A 33 -14.53 -2.51 3.70
CA GLU A 33 -15.19 -2.18 4.96
C GLU A 33 -15.17 -0.69 5.28
N THR A 34 -14.22 0.07 4.72
CA THR A 34 -13.97 1.47 5.10
C THR A 34 -14.06 2.43 3.91
N ALA A 35 -13.47 2.07 2.77
CA ALA A 35 -13.32 3.00 1.65
C ALA A 35 -14.67 3.41 1.04
N GLU A 36 -14.85 4.70 0.81
CA GLU A 36 -15.90 5.21 -0.06
C GLU A 36 -15.51 5.04 -1.55
N TYR A 37 -16.49 5.07 -2.46
CA TYR A 37 -16.26 4.77 -3.88
C TYR A 37 -15.20 5.67 -4.52
N ASP A 38 -15.25 6.98 -4.24
CA ASP A 38 -14.33 7.97 -4.79
C ASP A 38 -12.93 7.85 -4.18
N GLU A 39 -12.81 7.43 -2.92
CA GLU A 39 -11.52 7.11 -2.30
C GLU A 39 -10.89 5.88 -2.95
N LEU A 40 -11.68 4.83 -3.16
CA LEU A 40 -11.24 3.60 -3.82
C LEU A 40 -10.81 3.86 -5.28
N GLU A 41 -11.55 4.70 -6.01
CA GLU A 41 -11.21 5.14 -7.36
C GLU A 41 -9.83 5.84 -7.38
N ARG A 42 -9.60 6.81 -6.47
CA ARG A 42 -8.32 7.52 -6.39
C ARG A 42 -7.16 6.59 -6.02
N VAL A 43 -7.37 5.65 -5.10
CA VAL A 43 -6.34 4.64 -4.77
C VAL A 43 -6.06 3.71 -5.96
N ALA A 44 -7.08 3.37 -6.75
CA ALA A 44 -6.90 2.59 -7.97
C ALA A 44 -6.16 3.39 -9.06
N GLU A 45 -6.42 4.68 -9.20
CA GLU A 45 -5.64 5.55 -10.08
C GLU A 45 -4.17 5.60 -9.65
N LEU A 46 -3.89 5.69 -8.35
CA LEU A 46 -2.55 5.64 -7.78
C LEU A 46 -1.86 4.31 -8.11
N ALA A 47 -2.56 3.17 -7.99
CA ALA A 47 -2.04 1.87 -8.40
C ALA A 47 -1.68 1.85 -9.90
N GLY A 48 -2.58 2.37 -10.75
CA GLY A 48 -2.32 2.50 -12.19
C GLY A 48 -1.15 3.44 -12.52
N GLN A 49 -0.86 4.45 -11.69
CA GLN A 49 0.35 5.27 -11.82
C GLN A 49 1.61 4.48 -11.46
N LEU A 50 1.58 3.69 -10.37
CA LEU A 50 2.69 2.83 -9.95
C LEU A 50 3.04 1.78 -11.01
N ASP A 51 2.05 1.18 -11.67
CA ASP A 51 2.28 0.20 -12.73
C ASP A 51 2.94 0.83 -13.97
N ARG A 52 2.53 2.06 -14.33
CA ARG A 52 3.07 2.80 -15.49
C ARG A 52 4.46 3.37 -15.22
N GLU A 53 4.66 3.91 -14.02
CA GLU A 53 5.90 4.55 -13.60
C GLU A 53 6.30 4.09 -12.19
N PRO A 54 6.92 2.90 -12.05
CA PRO A 54 7.29 2.34 -10.74
C PRO A 54 8.23 3.21 -9.90
N ARG A 55 8.87 4.20 -10.53
CA ARG A 55 9.81 5.14 -9.90
C ARG A 55 9.18 6.47 -9.50
N LEU A 56 7.89 6.68 -9.77
CA LEU A 56 7.17 7.92 -9.46
C LEU A 56 7.20 8.22 -7.95
N TYR A 57 7.05 7.17 -7.14
CA TYR A 57 7.19 7.21 -5.68
C TYR A 57 8.37 6.32 -5.27
N PRO A 58 9.60 6.88 -5.23
CA PRO A 58 10.83 6.08 -5.09
C PRO A 58 11.05 5.55 -3.67
N ASP A 59 10.39 6.14 -2.67
CA ASP A 59 10.55 5.79 -1.26
C ASP A 59 9.19 5.64 -0.55
N ALA A 60 9.23 5.15 0.69
CA ALA A 60 8.03 4.87 1.47
C ALA A 60 7.29 6.16 1.88
N GLU A 61 8.01 7.25 2.14
CA GLU A 61 7.43 8.51 2.61
C GLU A 61 6.61 9.19 1.50
N THR A 62 7.19 9.30 0.31
CA THR A 62 6.51 9.85 -0.88
C THR A 62 5.31 9.01 -1.28
N LEU A 63 5.41 7.68 -1.22
CA LEU A 63 4.28 6.79 -1.51
C LEU A 63 3.18 6.86 -0.45
N LEU A 64 3.55 6.90 0.83
CA LEU A 64 2.58 7.05 1.92
C LEU A 64 1.82 8.37 1.80
N LYS A 65 2.51 9.47 1.47
CA LYS A 65 1.88 10.77 1.22
C LYS A 65 0.91 10.73 0.05
N ALA A 66 1.28 10.06 -1.05
CA ALA A 66 0.40 9.91 -2.22
C ALA A 66 -0.84 9.05 -1.90
N LEU A 67 -0.67 7.95 -1.16
CA LEU A 67 -1.79 7.14 -0.67
C LEU A 67 -2.70 7.95 0.25
N TYR A 68 -2.11 8.74 1.14
CA TYR A 68 -2.84 9.59 2.06
C TYR A 68 -3.66 10.68 1.33
N GLU A 69 -3.08 11.34 0.33
CA GLU A 69 -3.78 12.29 -0.55
C GLU A 69 -4.91 11.62 -1.35
N ALA A 70 -4.71 10.36 -1.79
CA ALA A 70 -5.74 9.59 -2.48
C ALA A 70 -6.93 9.25 -1.56
N ILE A 71 -6.68 8.95 -0.28
CA ILE A 71 -7.75 8.64 0.68
C ILE A 71 -8.48 9.93 1.11
N TYR A 72 -7.76 10.96 1.58
CA TYR A 72 -8.39 12.07 2.30
C TYR A 72 -8.59 13.37 1.51
N GLN A 73 -8.04 13.50 0.29
CA GLN A 73 -8.15 14.64 -0.63
C GLN A 73 -7.65 16.02 -0.12
N ASP A 74 -7.94 16.42 1.12
CA ASP A 74 -7.43 17.62 1.80
C ASP A 74 -6.82 17.26 3.17
N PRO A 75 -5.62 16.66 3.15
CA PRO A 75 -4.99 16.17 4.35
C PRO A 75 -4.46 17.27 5.27
N ASP A 76 -4.85 17.27 6.55
CA ASP A 76 -4.11 18.00 7.58
C ASP A 76 -2.88 17.20 8.07
N GLY A 77 -1.92 17.89 8.68
CA GLY A 77 -0.65 17.26 9.10
C GLY A 77 -0.77 16.24 10.24
N TYR A 78 -1.94 16.11 10.89
CA TYR A 78 -2.16 15.23 12.04
C TYR A 78 -2.63 13.82 11.66
N SER A 79 -3.02 13.62 10.42
CA SER A 79 -3.66 12.38 9.96
C SER A 79 -2.71 11.39 9.26
N MET A 80 -1.43 11.74 9.07
CA MET A 80 -0.40 10.77 8.64
C MET A 80 -0.12 9.67 9.68
N PRO A 81 0.01 9.97 10.99
CA PRO A 81 0.06 8.95 12.04
C PRO A 81 -1.20 8.08 12.10
N GLU A 82 -2.39 8.63 11.85
CA GLU A 82 -3.64 7.87 11.81
C GLU A 82 -3.64 6.86 10.66
N LEU A 83 -3.15 7.27 9.48
CA LEU A 83 -2.97 6.33 8.36
C LEU A 83 -1.92 5.25 8.70
N ALA A 84 -0.82 5.61 9.37
CA ALA A 84 0.17 4.61 9.79
C ALA A 84 -0.43 3.61 10.81
N GLU A 85 -1.26 4.08 11.74
CA GLU A 85 -1.99 3.22 12.68
C GLU A 85 -2.99 2.32 11.96
N LEU A 86 -3.75 2.87 11.01
CA LEU A 86 -4.69 2.11 10.19
C LEU A 86 -3.99 0.97 9.42
N LEU A 87 -2.83 1.27 8.81
CA LEU A 87 -2.13 0.31 7.96
C LEU A 87 -1.30 -0.71 8.74
N THR A 88 -0.79 -0.35 9.93
CA THR A 88 0.20 -1.18 10.64
C THR A 88 -0.23 -1.64 12.02
N GLY A 89 -1.37 -1.13 12.52
CA GLY A 89 -1.84 -1.28 13.89
C GLY A 89 -1.04 -0.46 14.91
N ASP A 90 -0.11 0.40 14.48
CA ASP A 90 0.78 1.20 15.33
C ASP A 90 1.13 2.54 14.66
N ALA A 91 0.63 3.64 15.23
CA ALA A 91 0.89 5.00 14.72
C ALA A 91 2.38 5.38 14.64
N THR A 92 3.25 4.69 15.37
CA THR A 92 4.70 4.93 15.37
C THR A 92 5.46 4.07 14.37
N ARG A 93 4.81 3.04 13.81
CA ARG A 93 5.41 2.11 12.87
C ARG A 93 5.13 2.56 11.43
N TRP A 94 6.18 3.06 10.79
CA TRP A 94 6.10 3.46 9.39
C TRP A 94 6.17 2.22 8.48
N PRO A 95 5.19 2.01 7.58
CA PRO A 95 5.23 0.92 6.63
C PRO A 95 6.37 1.12 5.63
N SER A 96 6.95 0.03 5.16
CA SER A 96 7.93 0.07 4.07
C SER A 96 7.24 0.38 2.75
N ARG A 97 8.02 0.77 1.73
CA ARG A 97 7.49 1.00 0.39
C ARG A 97 6.81 -0.25 -0.18
N ASP A 98 7.39 -1.42 0.03
CA ASP A 98 6.83 -2.68 -0.49
C ASP A 98 5.50 -3.01 0.21
N GLN A 99 5.41 -2.77 1.52
CA GLN A 99 4.18 -2.94 2.29
C GLN A 99 3.06 -2.02 1.78
N LEU A 100 3.38 -0.75 1.51
CA LEU A 100 2.44 0.19 0.89
C LEU A 100 2.00 -0.28 -0.51
N CYS A 101 2.92 -0.77 -1.34
CA CYS A 101 2.57 -1.35 -2.64
C CYS A 101 1.62 -2.55 -2.49
N TRP A 102 1.80 -3.40 -1.49
CA TRP A 102 0.92 -4.56 -1.25
C TRP A 102 -0.47 -4.15 -0.77
N VAL A 103 -0.58 -3.12 0.07
CA VAL A 103 -1.88 -2.54 0.46
C VAL A 103 -2.61 -1.98 -0.76
N ILE A 104 -1.91 -1.18 -1.57
CA ILE A 104 -2.47 -0.59 -2.79
C ILE A 104 -2.90 -1.69 -3.77
N GLU A 105 -2.12 -2.76 -3.90
CA GLU A 105 -2.48 -3.95 -4.69
C GLU A 105 -3.79 -4.57 -4.19
N GLY A 106 -3.96 -4.72 -2.87
CA GLY A 106 -5.19 -5.23 -2.27
C GLY A 106 -6.40 -4.37 -2.62
N ALA A 107 -6.31 -3.05 -2.43
CA ALA A 107 -7.37 -2.12 -2.78
C ALA A 107 -7.71 -2.16 -4.28
N GLN A 108 -6.70 -2.19 -5.16
CA GLN A 108 -6.88 -2.29 -6.61
C GLN A 108 -7.64 -3.55 -7.02
N GLN A 109 -7.43 -4.69 -6.34
CA GLN A 109 -8.19 -5.90 -6.64
C GLN A 109 -9.69 -5.71 -6.36
N VAL A 110 -10.05 -5.04 -5.26
CA VAL A 110 -11.45 -4.73 -4.95
C VAL A 110 -12.03 -3.77 -5.98
N TRP A 111 -11.28 -2.72 -6.37
CA TRP A 111 -11.69 -1.82 -7.46
C TRP A 111 -12.03 -2.59 -8.73
N ASN A 112 -11.15 -3.49 -9.19
CA ASN A 112 -11.39 -4.30 -10.38
C ASN A 112 -12.64 -5.20 -10.26
N GLU A 113 -13.01 -5.62 -9.04
CA GLU A 113 -14.21 -6.44 -8.80
C GLU A 113 -15.53 -5.64 -8.87
N VAL A 114 -15.47 -4.31 -8.66
CA VAL A 114 -16.64 -3.43 -8.57
C VAL A 114 -16.76 -2.44 -9.73
N SER A 115 -15.66 -2.00 -10.35
CA SER A 115 -15.64 -1.01 -11.44
C SER A 115 -16.40 -1.48 -12.67
N ASP A 116 -16.37 -2.78 -12.95
CA ASP A 116 -17.04 -3.39 -14.11
C ASP A 116 -18.57 -3.53 -13.93
N LYS A 117 -19.09 -3.28 -12.72
CA LYS A 117 -20.50 -3.50 -12.35
C LYS A 117 -21.32 -2.21 -12.23
N ILE A 118 -20.70 -1.06 -12.50
CA ILE A 118 -21.30 0.28 -12.41
C ILE A 118 -21.24 0.93 -13.80
#